data_AF-A0A395RXH4-F1
#
_entry.id   AF-A0A395RXH4-F1
#
_cell.length_a   1.000
_cell.length_b   1.000
_cell.length_c   1.000
_cell.angle_alpha   90.00
_cell.angle_beta   90.00
_cell.angle_gamma   90.00
#
_symmetry.space_group_name_H-M   'P 1'
#
loop_
_entity.id
_entity.type
_entity.pdbx_description
1 polymer ?
#
loop_
_entity_poly.entity_id
_entity_poly.type
_entity_poly.pdbx_seq_one_letter_code
_entity_poly.pdbx_strand_id
1 'polypeptide(L)'
;MTSTDSTHLIIVCCHGVWLGGPTRGHDENEWLIADFQRGETPTFIEHIKAGVAALAADYGNFVPDKQLLDYDKTGFQRSCQFDTRSTNFSKSWLVFSGAPTRKESQISEAAGYRNIAVANNYWGLLPDEKSRDTVLLEERALDSYHNILFSRSLIYSHFKIWPTHITVISHGFKKERLIDGHCSAIGLSLDRVNFTGIDPPGMVAASKDQDKEDAMKGVGLALGEWKDDPHGTGEVLSGKRAKRNPWGVWQGYFPQDFDQSEFALEMENGSEAFSAKAR
;
A
#
# COMPACT_ATOMS: atom_id res chain seq x y z
N MET A 1 10.49 -11.79 29.76
CA MET A 1 9.03 -11.92 29.59
C MET A 1 8.71 -11.59 28.15
N THR A 2 8.73 -12.57 27.26
CA THR A 2 8.50 -12.40 25.81
C THR A 2 7.03 -12.65 25.49
N SER A 3 6.14 -11.76 25.93
CA SER A 3 4.90 -11.56 25.15
C SER A 3 5.34 -10.77 23.94
N THR A 4 5.61 -11.45 22.82
CA THR A 4 5.85 -10.76 21.55
C THR A 4 4.51 -10.26 21.06
N ASP A 5 4.10 -9.11 21.58
CA ASP A 5 2.83 -8.49 21.24
C ASP A 5 2.70 -8.38 19.72
N SER A 6 1.63 -8.94 19.17
CA SER A 6 1.40 -8.88 17.73
C SER A 6 1.04 -7.46 17.36
N THR A 7 1.55 -6.99 16.23
CA THR A 7 1.29 -5.65 15.67
C THR A 7 0.99 -5.81 14.19
N HIS A 8 0.12 -4.96 13.65
CA HIS A 8 -0.38 -5.09 12.30
C HIS A 8 -0.19 -3.82 11.49
N LEU A 9 0.49 -3.93 10.35
CA LEU A 9 0.60 -2.85 9.37
C LEU A 9 -0.27 -3.17 8.14
N ILE A 10 -1.30 -2.36 7.92
CA ILE A 10 -2.17 -2.42 6.75
C ILE A 10 -1.67 -1.38 5.76
N ILE A 11 -1.35 -1.79 4.53
CA ILE A 11 -0.76 -0.93 3.51
C ILE A 11 -1.73 -0.85 2.33
N VAL A 12 -2.19 0.35 2.00
CA VAL A 12 -2.90 0.61 0.75
C VAL A 12 -1.90 1.22 -0.24
N CYS A 13 -1.54 0.42 -1.24
CA CYS A 13 -0.71 0.87 -2.36
C CYS A 13 -1.54 1.82 -3.24
N CYS A 14 -1.16 3.09 -3.33
CA CYS A 14 -1.89 4.09 -4.11
C CYS A 14 -1.54 4.02 -5.61
N HIS A 15 -2.42 4.56 -6.47
CA HIS A 15 -2.21 4.60 -7.92
C HIS A 15 -2.63 5.93 -8.59
N GLY A 16 -3.19 6.89 -7.86
CA GLY A 16 -3.72 8.14 -8.40
C GLY A 16 -3.88 9.23 -7.35
N VAL A 17 -3.94 10.49 -7.78
CA VAL A 17 -4.04 11.65 -6.88
C VAL A 17 -5.44 12.23 -6.94
N TRP A 18 -6.20 12.15 -5.84
CA TRP A 18 -7.45 12.91 -5.73
C TRP A 18 -7.15 14.37 -5.40
N LEU A 19 -7.65 15.29 -6.22
CA LEU A 19 -7.47 16.73 -6.08
C LEU A 19 -8.52 17.39 -5.17
N GLY A 20 -9.56 16.65 -4.79
CA GLY A 20 -10.71 17.18 -4.08
C GLY A 20 -11.88 17.49 -5.03
N GLY A 21 -13.09 17.41 -4.49
CA GLY A 21 -14.30 17.79 -5.22
C GLY A 21 -15.59 17.38 -4.52
N PRO A 22 -16.74 17.87 -5.02
CA PRO A 22 -18.03 17.71 -4.36
C PRO A 22 -18.57 16.27 -4.40
N THR A 23 -18.09 15.44 -5.34
CA THR A 23 -18.55 14.06 -5.51
C THR A 23 -17.75 13.07 -4.68
N ARG A 24 -16.78 13.55 -3.88
CA ARG A 24 -15.99 12.73 -2.95
C ARG A 24 -15.27 11.56 -3.64
N GLY A 25 -14.77 11.83 -4.85
CA GLY A 25 -14.02 10.89 -5.68
C GLY A 25 -14.83 10.14 -6.73
N HIS A 26 -16.15 10.30 -6.79
CA HIS A 26 -16.97 9.58 -7.77
C HIS A 26 -16.92 10.15 -9.19
N ASP A 27 -16.53 11.42 -9.35
CA ASP A 27 -16.21 12.04 -10.64
C ASP A 27 -14.71 11.90 -10.92
N GLU A 28 -14.36 11.22 -12.00
CA GLU A 28 -12.97 10.99 -12.41
C GLU A 28 -12.22 12.30 -12.71
N ASN A 29 -12.92 13.39 -13.04
CA ASN A 29 -12.30 14.71 -13.21
C ASN A 29 -11.74 15.30 -11.91
N GLU A 30 -12.11 14.75 -10.75
CA GLU A 30 -11.51 15.11 -9.46
C GLU A 30 -10.15 14.43 -9.24
N TRP A 31 -9.67 13.60 -10.18
CA TRP A 31 -8.45 12.82 -10.04
C TRP A 31 -7.41 13.16 -11.11
N LEU A 32 -6.13 13.12 -10.73
CA LEU A 32 -5.01 13.02 -11.64
C LEU A 32 -4.56 11.56 -11.73
N ILE A 33 -4.82 10.94 -12.87
CA ILE A 33 -4.52 9.54 -13.18
C ILE A 33 -3.80 9.42 -14.52
N ALA A 34 -3.14 8.29 -14.78
CA ALA A 34 -2.56 8.03 -16.10
C ALA A 34 -3.67 7.64 -17.09
N ASP A 35 -3.42 7.83 -18.38
CA ASP A 35 -4.41 7.53 -19.42
C ASP A 35 -4.88 6.07 -19.41
N PHE A 36 -4.01 5.12 -19.05
CA PHE A 36 -4.35 3.71 -18.95
C PHE A 36 -5.18 3.35 -17.71
N GLN A 37 -5.36 4.29 -16.77
CA GLN A 37 -6.12 4.10 -15.52
C GLN A 37 -7.53 4.70 -15.60
N ARG A 38 -7.94 5.21 -16.76
CA ARG A 38 -9.30 5.75 -16.94
C ARG A 38 -10.35 4.70 -16.57
N GLY A 39 -11.35 5.11 -15.81
CA GLY A 39 -12.40 4.25 -15.27
C GLY A 39 -12.00 3.45 -14.03
N GLU A 40 -10.78 3.57 -13.51
CA GLU A 40 -10.33 2.84 -12.32
C GLU A 40 -10.59 3.59 -11.00
N THR A 41 -11.02 4.85 -11.04
CA THR A 41 -11.26 5.66 -9.83
C THR A 41 -12.23 5.02 -8.82
N PRO A 42 -13.30 4.29 -9.22
CA PRO A 42 -14.11 3.52 -8.26
C PRO A 42 -13.31 2.42 -7.56
N THR A 43 -12.40 1.75 -8.26
CA THR A 43 -11.52 0.72 -7.67
C THR A 43 -10.56 1.33 -6.65
N PHE A 44 -10.06 2.55 -6.89
CA PHE A 44 -9.21 3.25 -5.90
C PHE A 44 -9.98 3.57 -4.62
N ILE A 45 -11.25 3.98 -4.73
CA ILE A 45 -12.13 4.18 -3.56
C ILE A 45 -12.32 2.86 -2.79
N GLU A 46 -12.51 1.74 -3.49
CA GLU A 46 -12.64 0.43 -2.84
C GLU A 46 -11.33 -0.03 -2.17
N HIS A 47 -10.14 0.32 -2.70
CA HIS A 47 -8.85 0.10 -2.00
C HIS A 47 -8.81 0.86 -0.68
N ILE A 48 -9.22 2.13 -0.69
CA ILE A 48 -9.25 2.98 0.50
C ILE A 48 -10.21 2.40 1.53
N LYS A 49 -11.42 2.05 1.10
CA LYS A 49 -12.46 1.48 1.94
C LYS A 49 -12.03 0.15 2.55
N ALA A 50 -11.36 -0.71 1.78
CA ALA A 50 -10.81 -1.98 2.28
C ALA A 50 -9.72 -1.77 3.35
N GLY A 51 -8.85 -0.77 3.19
CA GLY A 51 -7.85 -0.42 4.21
C GLY A 51 -8.48 0.10 5.51
N VAL A 52 -9.46 0.99 5.39
CA VAL A 52 -10.23 1.50 6.53
C VAL A 52 -10.98 0.38 7.24
N ALA A 53 -11.62 -0.52 6.49
CA ALA A 53 -12.35 -1.66 7.04
C ALA A 53 -11.42 -2.66 7.75
N ALA A 54 -10.24 -2.92 7.20
CA ALA A 54 -9.25 -3.79 7.84
C ALA A 54 -8.79 -3.20 9.18
N LEU A 55 -8.51 -1.89 9.25
CA LEU A 55 -8.12 -1.23 10.49
C LEU A 55 -9.27 -1.23 11.51
N ALA A 56 -10.49 -0.95 11.06
CA ALA A 56 -11.69 -0.97 11.90
C ALA A 56 -11.93 -2.35 12.52
N ALA A 57 -11.72 -3.42 11.75
CA ALA A 57 -11.86 -4.81 12.23
C ALA A 57 -10.88 -5.12 13.38
N ASP A 58 -9.63 -4.63 13.31
CA ASP A 58 -8.65 -4.79 14.38
C ASP A 58 -9.05 -4.06 15.68
N TYR A 59 -9.84 -2.99 15.58
CA TYR A 59 -10.45 -2.29 16.73
C TYR A 59 -11.77 -2.92 17.20
N GLY A 60 -12.19 -4.05 16.61
CA GLY A 60 -13.45 -4.72 16.93
C GLY A 60 -14.68 -4.14 16.22
N ASN A 61 -14.51 -3.14 15.36
CA ASN A 61 -15.57 -2.56 14.53
C ASN A 61 -15.71 -3.35 13.23
N PHE A 62 -16.13 -4.61 13.34
CA PHE A 62 -16.27 -5.50 12.20
C PHE A 62 -17.55 -5.20 11.41
N VAL A 63 -17.38 -4.97 10.11
CA VAL A 63 -18.49 -5.03 9.15
C VAL A 63 -18.14 -6.06 8.09
N PRO A 64 -19.05 -7.00 7.76
CA PRO A 64 -18.81 -7.96 6.71
C PRO A 64 -18.49 -7.24 5.40
N ASP A 65 -17.30 -7.47 4.89
CA ASP A 65 -16.90 -7.46 3.49
C ASP A 65 -18.04 -7.33 2.45
N LYS A 66 -19.02 -8.25 2.42
CA LYS A 66 -20.16 -8.25 1.46
C LYS A 66 -21.15 -7.10 1.65
N GLN A 67 -21.12 -6.43 2.78
CA GLN A 67 -21.92 -5.26 3.11
C GLN A 67 -21.15 -3.96 2.89
N LEU A 68 -19.82 -4.04 2.77
CA LEU A 68 -18.95 -2.88 2.58
C LEU A 68 -18.50 -2.72 1.13
N LEU A 69 -18.07 -3.79 0.48
CA LEU A 69 -17.45 -3.73 -0.84
C LEU A 69 -18.43 -4.19 -1.91
N ASP A 70 -18.44 -3.51 -3.05
CA ASP A 70 -19.28 -3.89 -4.19
C ASP A 70 -18.60 -5.02 -4.99
N TYR A 71 -18.78 -6.25 -4.52
CA TYR A 71 -18.15 -7.44 -5.11
C TYR A 71 -18.62 -7.78 -6.51
N ASP A 72 -19.85 -7.42 -6.87
CA ASP A 72 -20.38 -7.69 -8.20
C ASP A 72 -19.78 -6.72 -9.24
N LYS A 73 -19.15 -5.62 -8.79
CA LYS A 73 -18.47 -4.64 -9.65
C LYS A 73 -16.95 -4.65 -9.51
N THR A 74 -16.35 -5.44 -8.64
CA THR A 74 -14.89 -5.46 -8.45
C THR A 74 -14.35 -6.89 -8.37
N GLY A 75 -13.16 -7.11 -8.93
CA GLY A 75 -12.47 -8.40 -8.87
C GLY A 75 -11.83 -8.63 -7.52
N PHE A 76 -12.65 -8.73 -6.48
CA PHE A 76 -12.17 -8.91 -5.13
C PHE A 76 -11.55 -10.30 -4.94
N GLN A 77 -10.34 -10.31 -4.41
CA GLN A 77 -9.57 -11.51 -4.11
C GLN A 77 -8.90 -11.33 -2.76
N ARG A 78 -9.16 -12.23 -1.82
CA ARG A 78 -8.46 -12.24 -0.52
C ARG A 78 -7.55 -13.44 -0.40
N SER A 79 -6.33 -13.20 0.05
CA SER A 79 -5.33 -14.22 0.36
C SER A 79 -4.88 -14.04 1.80
N CYS A 80 -5.34 -14.90 2.69
CA CYS A 80 -4.99 -14.87 4.10
C CYS A 80 -3.99 -15.97 4.45
N GLN A 81 -2.84 -15.58 4.98
CA GLN A 81 -1.86 -16.47 5.61
C GLN A 81 -2.05 -16.53 7.15
N PHE A 82 -2.73 -15.52 7.71
CA PHE A 82 -3.19 -15.51 9.10
C PHE A 82 -4.64 -14.97 9.20
N ASP A 83 -5.38 -15.38 10.21
CA ASP A 83 -6.73 -14.85 10.49
C ASP A 83 -6.62 -13.61 11.39
N THR A 84 -6.95 -12.44 10.84
CA THR A 84 -6.95 -11.18 11.57
C THR A 84 -7.94 -11.18 12.73
N ARG A 85 -8.99 -12.00 12.69
CA ARG A 85 -10.02 -12.05 13.75
C ARG A 85 -9.61 -12.89 14.95
N SER A 86 -8.69 -13.85 14.77
CA SER A 86 -8.16 -14.67 15.87
C SER A 86 -6.81 -14.15 16.38
N THR A 87 -6.19 -13.20 15.69
CA THR A 87 -4.93 -12.58 16.10
C THR A 87 -5.23 -11.33 16.93
N ASN A 88 -4.76 -11.30 18.18
CA ASN A 88 -4.91 -10.14 19.05
C ASN A 88 -3.77 -9.14 18.81
N PHE A 89 -4.03 -8.08 18.05
CA PHE A 89 -3.06 -7.04 17.79
C PHE A 89 -3.04 -6.01 18.93
N SER A 90 -1.89 -5.83 19.55
CA SER A 90 -1.65 -4.76 20.53
C SER A 90 -1.72 -3.37 19.90
N LYS A 91 -1.40 -3.27 18.59
CA LYS A 91 -1.40 -2.04 17.82
C LYS A 91 -1.56 -2.35 16.33
N SER A 92 -2.35 -1.52 15.66
CA SER A 92 -2.58 -1.59 14.23
C SER A 92 -2.45 -0.21 13.60
N TRP A 93 -1.98 -0.18 12.36
CA TRP A 93 -1.83 1.05 11.57
C TRP A 93 -2.34 0.84 10.15
N LEU A 94 -2.98 1.87 9.60
CA LEU A 94 -3.26 1.97 8.18
C LEU A 94 -2.31 2.98 7.56
N VAL A 95 -1.58 2.56 6.53
CA VAL A 95 -0.69 3.45 5.77
C VAL A 95 -1.21 3.54 4.33
N PHE A 96 -1.59 4.75 3.92
CA PHE A 96 -1.70 5.07 2.50
C PHE A 96 -0.30 5.38 1.98
N SER A 97 0.14 4.65 0.96
CA SER A 97 1.51 4.75 0.46
C SER A 97 1.56 5.10 -1.02
N GLY A 98 2.20 6.24 -1.32
CA GLY A 98 2.36 6.79 -2.66
C GLY A 98 2.75 8.26 -2.64
N ALA A 99 3.80 8.62 -3.37
CA ALA A 99 4.37 9.96 -3.47
C ALA A 99 3.59 10.91 -4.39
N PRO A 100 3.93 12.21 -4.43
CA PRO A 100 3.46 13.11 -5.49
C PRO A 100 4.15 12.77 -6.81
N THR A 101 3.48 11.97 -7.65
CA THR A 101 4.02 11.45 -8.92
C THR A 101 3.72 12.33 -10.14
N ARG A 102 2.92 13.39 -9.97
CA ARG A 102 2.39 14.25 -11.04
C ARG A 102 3.02 15.64 -10.98
N LYS A 103 3.34 16.23 -12.14
CA LYS A 103 3.91 17.60 -12.20
C LYS A 103 2.86 18.67 -11.96
N GLU A 104 1.61 18.31 -12.16
CA GLU A 104 0.43 19.15 -12.05
C GLU A 104 0.05 19.43 -10.60
N SER A 105 0.52 18.62 -9.64
CA SER A 105 0.20 18.76 -8.22
C SER A 105 1.30 18.22 -7.31
N GLN A 106 1.52 18.90 -6.17
CA GLN A 106 2.37 18.40 -5.08
C GLN A 106 1.60 17.53 -4.07
N ILE A 107 0.29 17.35 -4.26
CA ILE A 107 -0.49 16.40 -3.45
C ILE A 107 0.01 14.99 -3.77
N SER A 108 0.41 14.26 -2.74
CA SER A 108 0.81 12.87 -2.87
C SER A 108 -0.39 11.97 -3.14
N GLU A 109 -0.17 10.82 -3.78
CA GLU A 109 -1.23 9.82 -3.94
C GLU A 109 -1.76 9.38 -2.55
N ALA A 110 -0.88 9.22 -1.56
CA ALA A 110 -1.24 8.90 -0.18
C ALA A 110 -2.16 9.97 0.45
N ALA A 111 -1.82 11.25 0.32
CA ALA A 111 -2.64 12.35 0.82
C ALA A 111 -4.00 12.39 0.12
N GLY A 112 -4.04 12.18 -1.20
CA GLY A 112 -5.29 12.07 -1.96
C GLY A 112 -6.20 10.96 -1.42
N TYR A 113 -5.63 9.78 -1.15
CA TYR A 113 -6.37 8.64 -0.59
C TYR A 113 -6.90 8.91 0.83
N ARG A 114 -6.08 9.52 1.71
CA ARG A 114 -6.56 9.96 3.04
C ARG A 114 -7.68 10.98 2.92
N ASN A 115 -7.57 11.94 2.00
CA ASN A 115 -8.57 12.98 1.82
C ASN A 115 -9.91 12.40 1.35
N ILE A 116 -9.91 11.37 0.49
CA ILE A 116 -11.11 10.60 0.15
C ILE A 116 -11.72 9.93 1.38
N ALA A 117 -10.89 9.27 2.21
CA ALA A 117 -11.37 8.62 3.43
C ALA A 117 -12.03 9.64 4.37
N VAL A 118 -11.40 10.81 4.58
CA VAL A 118 -11.94 11.92 5.38
C VAL A 118 -13.24 12.47 4.78
N ALA A 119 -13.28 12.73 3.47
CA ALA A 119 -14.46 13.27 2.79
C ALA A 119 -15.68 12.34 2.88
N ASN A 120 -15.43 11.04 3.01
CA ASN A 120 -16.44 10.01 3.23
C ASN A 120 -16.64 9.64 4.72
N ASN A 121 -16.06 10.41 5.65
CA ASN A 121 -16.10 10.17 7.09
C ASN A 121 -15.70 8.73 7.47
N TYR A 122 -14.70 8.18 6.79
CA TYR A 122 -14.23 6.80 6.92
C TYR A 122 -15.37 5.77 6.82
N TRP A 123 -16.44 6.10 6.10
CA TRP A 123 -17.69 5.31 6.01
C TRP A 123 -18.30 4.95 7.37
N GLY A 124 -18.01 5.74 8.42
CA GLY A 124 -18.44 5.47 9.80
C GLY A 124 -17.68 4.34 10.52
N LEU A 125 -16.63 3.77 9.90
CA LEU A 125 -15.90 2.61 10.41
C LEU A 125 -14.83 2.97 11.46
N LEU A 126 -14.32 4.21 11.41
CA LEU A 126 -13.39 4.76 12.39
C LEU A 126 -14.10 5.93 13.10
N PRO A 127 -14.93 5.67 14.11
CA PRO A 127 -15.80 6.69 14.71
C PRO A 127 -15.05 7.66 15.64
N ASP A 128 -13.96 7.20 16.27
CA ASP A 128 -13.19 7.93 17.27
C ASP A 128 -11.88 8.50 16.71
N GLU A 129 -11.35 9.54 17.37
CA GLU A 129 -10.09 10.19 16.98
C GLU A 129 -8.90 9.25 17.11
N LYS A 130 -8.87 8.41 18.16
CA LYS A 130 -7.76 7.48 18.43
C LYS A 130 -7.57 6.45 17.31
N SER A 131 -8.63 5.93 16.73
CA SER A 131 -8.55 5.02 15.58
C SER A 131 -8.19 5.74 14.26
N ARG A 132 -8.45 7.05 14.16
CA ARG A 132 -8.03 7.88 13.02
C ARG A 132 -6.57 8.32 13.11
N ASP A 133 -6.03 8.49 14.32
CA ASP A 133 -4.62 8.83 14.57
C ASP A 133 -3.64 7.73 14.14
N THR A 134 -4.15 6.50 13.93
CA THR A 134 -3.35 5.38 13.40
C THR A 134 -3.40 5.26 11.87
N VAL A 135 -4.06 6.20 11.20
CA VAL A 135 -4.02 6.36 9.74
C VAL A 135 -2.87 7.32 9.37
N LEU A 136 -1.81 6.76 8.77
CA LEU A 136 -0.58 7.46 8.44
C LEU A 136 -0.40 7.59 6.92
N LEU A 137 0.50 8.50 6.53
CA LEU A 137 0.86 8.77 5.14
C LEU A 137 2.31 8.38 4.91
N GLU A 138 2.55 7.56 3.90
CA GLU A 138 3.89 7.32 3.34
C GLU A 138 3.94 8.01 1.97
N GLU A 139 4.56 9.18 1.93
CA GLU A 139 4.55 10.08 0.76
C GLU A 139 5.85 10.01 -0.05
N ARG A 140 6.69 9.00 0.18
CA ARG A 140 7.95 8.80 -0.56
C ARG A 140 7.85 7.72 -1.62
N ALA A 141 6.93 6.77 -1.51
CA ALA A 141 6.90 5.62 -2.40
C ALA A 141 6.55 6.01 -3.84
N LEU A 142 7.52 5.83 -4.73
CA LEU A 142 7.39 6.09 -6.17
C LEU A 142 7.01 4.84 -6.97
N ASP A 143 6.96 3.68 -6.33
CA ASP A 143 6.59 2.39 -6.92
C ASP A 143 6.12 1.37 -5.88
N SER A 144 5.67 0.24 -6.39
CA SER A 144 5.11 -0.85 -5.60
C SER A 144 6.08 -1.49 -4.60
N TYR A 145 7.39 -1.47 -4.86
CA TYR A 145 8.37 -2.02 -3.92
C TYR A 145 8.51 -1.09 -2.72
N HIS A 146 8.68 0.21 -3.01
CA HIS A 146 8.74 1.23 -1.97
C HIS A 146 7.43 1.41 -1.21
N ASN A 147 6.27 1.12 -1.81
CA ASN A 147 5.00 1.14 -1.08
C ASN A 147 5.06 0.24 0.18
N ILE A 148 5.69 -0.93 0.07
CA ILE A 148 5.82 -1.88 1.18
C ILE A 148 7.01 -1.49 2.06
N LEU A 149 8.18 -1.26 1.46
CA LEU A 149 9.41 -1.00 2.19
C LEU A 149 9.31 0.28 3.04
N PHE A 150 8.85 1.38 2.44
CA PHE A 150 8.79 2.65 3.12
C PHE A 150 7.67 2.69 4.15
N SER A 151 6.54 2.03 3.92
CA SER A 151 5.49 1.91 4.95
C SER A 151 6.02 1.19 6.19
N ARG A 152 6.79 0.11 6.00
CA ARG A 152 7.45 -0.60 7.12
C ARG A 152 8.46 0.29 7.84
N SER A 153 9.32 1.00 7.09
CA SER A 153 10.30 1.93 7.66
C SER A 153 9.64 3.08 8.43
N LEU A 154 8.48 3.55 7.96
CA LEU A 154 7.72 4.64 8.55
C LEU A 154 7.24 4.24 9.95
N ILE A 155 6.65 3.04 10.09
CA ILE A 155 6.24 2.53 11.40
C ILE A 155 7.41 2.48 12.38
N TYR A 156 8.56 1.93 11.96
CA TYR A 156 9.72 1.91 12.83
C TYR A 156 10.22 3.32 13.16
N SER A 157 10.20 4.24 12.20
CA SER A 157 10.64 5.63 12.44
C SER A 157 9.82 6.34 13.51
N HIS A 158 8.50 6.11 13.54
CA HIS A 158 7.58 6.74 14.50
C HIS A 158 7.52 6.01 15.85
N PHE A 159 7.58 4.69 15.84
CA PHE A 159 7.23 3.87 17.01
C PHE A 159 8.35 2.97 17.51
N LYS A 160 9.49 2.92 16.80
CA LYS A 160 10.66 2.07 17.11
C LYS A 160 10.28 0.59 17.26
N ILE A 161 9.27 0.16 16.49
CA ILE A 161 8.74 -1.20 16.49
C ILE A 161 8.59 -1.64 15.03
N TRP A 162 9.12 -2.82 14.70
CA TRP A 162 8.82 -3.45 13.42
C TRP A 162 7.44 -4.13 13.48
N PRO A 163 6.56 -3.92 12.48
CA PRO A 163 5.28 -4.60 12.44
C PRO A 163 5.50 -6.11 12.28
N THR A 164 4.80 -6.93 13.08
CA THR A 164 4.95 -8.39 13.02
C THR A 164 4.08 -9.04 11.95
N HIS A 165 2.96 -8.40 11.59
CA HIS A 165 2.04 -8.84 10.55
C HIS A 165 1.76 -7.69 9.57
N ILE A 166 1.56 -8.04 8.30
CA ILE A 166 1.28 -7.06 7.25
C ILE A 166 0.07 -7.50 6.42
N THR A 167 -0.83 -6.57 6.10
CA THR A 167 -1.85 -6.76 5.06
C THR A 167 -1.60 -5.76 3.93
N VAL A 168 -1.38 -6.24 2.71
CA VAL A 168 -1.20 -5.39 1.53
C VAL A 168 -2.49 -5.32 0.72
N ILE A 169 -2.91 -4.12 0.35
CA ILE A 169 -4.12 -3.85 -0.44
C ILE A 169 -3.72 -3.17 -1.74
N SER A 170 -4.10 -3.76 -2.88
CA SER A 170 -3.80 -3.24 -4.21
C SER A 170 -4.70 -3.87 -5.27
N HIS A 171 -4.38 -3.65 -6.55
CA HIS A 171 -4.95 -4.44 -7.64
C HIS A 171 -4.58 -5.92 -7.50
N GLY A 172 -5.57 -6.80 -7.72
CA GLY A 172 -5.43 -8.25 -7.60
C GLY A 172 -4.37 -8.82 -8.54
N PHE A 173 -4.32 -8.34 -9.79
CA PHE A 173 -3.30 -8.75 -10.75
C PHE A 173 -1.85 -8.43 -10.34
N LYS A 174 -1.63 -7.60 -9.30
CA LYS A 174 -0.29 -7.28 -8.77
C LYS A 174 0.17 -8.27 -7.70
N LYS A 175 -0.67 -9.22 -7.26
CA LYS A 175 -0.40 -10.10 -6.12
C LYS A 175 0.96 -10.80 -6.18
N GLU A 176 1.25 -11.51 -7.27
CA GLU A 176 2.51 -12.26 -7.43
C GLU A 176 3.72 -11.33 -7.28
N ARG A 177 3.68 -10.15 -7.91
CA ARG A 177 4.76 -9.16 -7.81
C ARG A 177 4.92 -8.63 -6.39
N LEU A 178 3.82 -8.28 -5.73
CA LEU A 178 3.83 -7.65 -4.41
C LEU A 178 4.24 -8.63 -3.32
N ILE A 179 3.72 -9.86 -3.37
CA ILE A 179 3.89 -10.85 -2.31
C ILE A 179 5.12 -11.71 -2.59
N ASP A 180 5.12 -12.45 -3.70
CA ASP A 180 6.19 -13.42 -3.99
C ASP A 180 7.49 -12.71 -4.41
N GLY A 181 7.37 -11.53 -5.05
CA GLY A 181 8.49 -10.66 -5.39
C GLY A 181 8.92 -9.76 -4.22
N HIS A 182 8.18 -8.67 -3.97
CA HIS A 182 8.64 -7.59 -3.07
C HIS A 182 8.73 -8.01 -1.61
N CYS A 183 7.69 -8.65 -1.05
CA CYS A 183 7.74 -9.08 0.35
C CYS A 183 8.90 -10.06 0.61
N SER A 184 9.14 -11.00 -0.32
CA SER A 184 10.30 -11.90 -0.27
C SER A 184 11.62 -11.13 -0.32
N ALA A 185 11.77 -10.19 -1.26
CA ALA A 185 12.99 -9.40 -1.42
C ALA A 185 13.26 -8.48 -0.20
N ILE A 186 12.22 -7.97 0.44
CA ILE A 186 12.31 -7.16 1.68
C ILE A 186 12.67 -8.03 2.90
N GLY A 187 12.51 -9.36 2.81
CA GLY A 187 12.77 -10.30 3.90
C GLY A 187 11.58 -10.45 4.86
N LEU A 188 10.36 -10.24 4.39
CA LEU A 188 9.15 -10.46 5.20
C LEU A 188 8.80 -11.95 5.29
N SER A 189 8.38 -12.40 6.47
CA SER A 189 7.85 -13.75 6.67
C SER A 189 6.49 -13.86 5.99
N LEU A 190 6.40 -14.58 4.86
CA LEU A 190 5.20 -14.61 4.04
C LEU A 190 3.98 -15.23 4.77
N ASP A 191 4.20 -16.09 5.76
CA ASP A 191 3.13 -16.60 6.66
C ASP A 191 2.44 -15.49 7.48
N ARG A 192 3.07 -14.31 7.59
CA ARG A 192 2.55 -13.12 8.27
C ARG A 192 2.17 -12.01 7.31
N VAL A 193 2.01 -12.32 6.02
CA VAL A 193 1.58 -11.36 5.00
C VAL A 193 0.25 -11.79 4.39
N ASN A 194 -0.78 -10.98 4.63
CA ASN A 194 -2.06 -11.08 3.97
C ASN A 194 -2.10 -10.15 2.74
N PHE A 195 -2.97 -10.48 1.79
CA PHE A 195 -3.21 -9.66 0.60
C PHE A 195 -4.70 -9.53 0.30
N THR A 196 -5.14 -8.30 0.02
CA THR A 196 -6.47 -7.99 -0.51
C THR A 196 -6.31 -7.35 -1.89
N GLY A 197 -6.66 -8.11 -2.92
CA GLY A 197 -6.71 -7.69 -4.31
C GLY A 197 -8.09 -7.16 -4.68
N ILE A 198 -8.16 -6.02 -5.34
CA ILE A 198 -9.41 -5.45 -5.86
C ILE A 198 -9.12 -4.92 -7.25
N ASP A 199 -9.69 -5.58 -8.26
CA ASP A 199 -9.54 -5.21 -9.66
C ASP A 199 -10.78 -4.47 -10.20
N PRO A 200 -10.61 -3.59 -11.21
CA PRO A 200 -11.75 -3.01 -11.91
C PRO A 200 -12.57 -4.12 -12.61
N PRO A 201 -13.89 -3.93 -12.82
CA PRO A 201 -14.78 -4.98 -13.33
C PRO A 201 -14.34 -5.54 -14.70
N GLY A 202 -13.68 -4.71 -15.51
CA GLY A 202 -13.10 -5.12 -16.79
C GLY A 202 -11.93 -6.11 -16.68
N MET A 203 -11.23 -6.21 -15.55
CA MET A 203 -10.06 -7.10 -15.42
C MET A 203 -10.40 -8.54 -15.00
N VAL A 204 -11.67 -8.84 -14.68
CA VAL A 204 -12.07 -10.09 -14.01
C VAL A 204 -12.85 -11.07 -14.90
N ALA A 205 -13.38 -10.64 -16.05
CA ALA A 205 -14.24 -11.47 -16.89
C ALA A 205 -13.82 -11.49 -18.37
N ALA A 206 -14.00 -12.66 -18.99
CA ALA A 206 -13.65 -13.04 -20.35
C ALA A 206 -14.26 -12.15 -21.46
N SER A 207 -13.60 -11.03 -21.78
CA SER A 207 -13.79 -10.32 -23.05
C SER A 207 -12.47 -10.21 -23.79
N LYS A 208 -12.51 -10.45 -25.10
CA LYS A 208 -11.37 -10.42 -26.03
C LYS A 208 -11.03 -8.97 -26.41
N ASP A 209 -10.73 -8.13 -25.42
CA ASP A 209 -10.36 -6.74 -25.66
C ASP A 209 -8.84 -6.60 -25.73
N GLN A 210 -8.34 -5.95 -26.79
CA GLN A 210 -6.90 -5.73 -27.03
C GLN A 210 -6.23 -5.02 -25.85
N ASP A 211 -6.93 -4.07 -25.22
CA ASP A 211 -6.45 -3.30 -24.08
C ASP A 211 -6.12 -4.19 -22.86
N LYS A 212 -6.85 -5.30 -22.67
CA LYS A 212 -6.54 -6.27 -21.59
C LYS A 212 -5.29 -7.07 -21.90
N GLU A 213 -5.09 -7.47 -23.15
CA GLU A 213 -3.90 -8.21 -23.54
C GLU A 213 -2.64 -7.36 -23.33
N ASP A 214 -2.72 -6.08 -23.68
CA ASP A 214 -1.61 -5.15 -23.48
C ASP A 214 -1.38 -4.81 -21.99
N ALA A 215 -2.45 -4.67 -21.20
CA ALA A 215 -2.36 -4.55 -19.75
C ALA A 215 -1.67 -5.79 -19.13
N MET A 216 -2.08 -7.01 -19.52
CA MET A 216 -1.50 -8.25 -19.02
C MET A 216 -0.05 -8.46 -19.47
N LYS A 217 0.31 -8.05 -20.70
CA LYS A 217 1.71 -7.98 -21.13
C LYS A 217 2.51 -7.02 -20.25
N GLY A 218 1.94 -5.84 -19.93
CA GLY A 218 2.55 -4.89 -19.01
C GLY A 218 2.78 -5.47 -17.60
N VAL A 219 1.83 -6.27 -17.10
CA VAL A 219 1.97 -7.00 -15.83
C VAL A 219 3.12 -8.01 -15.90
N GLY A 220 3.16 -8.86 -16.95
CA GLY A 220 4.21 -9.86 -17.14
C GLY A 220 5.61 -9.25 -17.30
N LEU A 221 5.73 -8.16 -18.07
CA LEU A 221 6.99 -7.42 -18.21
C LEU A 221 7.46 -6.87 -16.87
N ALA A 222 6.57 -6.23 -16.11
CA ALA A 222 6.93 -5.70 -14.81
C ALA A 222 7.33 -6.83 -13.83
N LEU A 223 6.64 -7.98 -13.85
CA LEU A 223 7.04 -9.15 -13.08
C LEU A 223 8.47 -9.61 -13.43
N GLY A 224 8.79 -9.69 -14.73
CA GLY A 224 10.13 -10.05 -15.19
C GLY A 224 11.20 -9.08 -14.71
N GLU A 225 10.99 -7.77 -14.88
CA GLU A 225 11.94 -6.74 -14.42
C GLU A 225 12.22 -6.82 -12.92
N TRP A 226 11.18 -7.02 -12.09
CA TRP A 226 11.34 -7.15 -10.65
C TRP A 226 11.90 -8.50 -10.21
N LYS A 227 11.75 -9.55 -11.02
CA LYS A 227 12.41 -10.83 -10.77
C LYS A 227 13.93 -10.74 -10.99
N ASP A 228 14.34 -10.00 -12.00
CA ASP A 228 15.75 -9.81 -12.34
C ASP A 228 16.43 -8.76 -11.45
N ASP A 229 15.68 -7.77 -10.95
CA ASP A 229 16.14 -6.74 -10.01
C ASP A 229 15.18 -6.60 -8.81
N PRO A 230 15.26 -7.52 -7.82
CA PRO A 230 14.30 -7.60 -6.71
C PRO A 230 14.26 -6.38 -5.77
N HIS A 231 15.29 -5.53 -5.82
CA HIS A 231 15.36 -4.30 -5.04
C HIS A 231 15.16 -3.03 -5.89
N GLY A 232 15.03 -3.16 -7.21
CA GLY A 232 14.85 -2.03 -8.14
C GLY A 232 16.08 -1.12 -8.27
N THR A 233 17.26 -1.59 -7.88
CA THR A 233 18.49 -0.78 -7.84
C THR A 233 19.18 -0.64 -9.19
N GLY A 234 18.80 -1.47 -10.16
CA GLY A 234 19.29 -1.46 -11.53
C GLY A 234 18.79 -0.27 -12.34
N GLU A 235 19.44 -0.01 -13.46
CA GLU A 235 19.24 1.18 -14.30
C GLU A 235 17.79 1.34 -14.80
N VAL A 236 17.13 0.24 -15.17
CA VAL A 236 15.76 0.27 -15.71
C VAL A 236 14.75 0.72 -14.64
N LEU A 237 14.75 0.06 -13.48
CA LEU A 237 13.77 0.33 -12.43
C LEU A 237 14.07 1.66 -11.72
N SER A 238 15.34 1.96 -11.44
CA SER A 238 15.76 3.27 -10.90
C SER A 238 15.44 4.42 -11.87
N GLY A 239 15.62 4.23 -13.18
CA GLY A 239 15.24 5.22 -14.19
C GLY A 239 13.73 5.46 -14.26
N LYS A 240 12.90 4.41 -14.19
CA LYS A 240 11.43 4.55 -14.08
C LYS A 240 11.02 5.28 -12.81
N ARG A 241 11.71 5.03 -11.70
CA ARG A 241 11.49 5.70 -10.41
C ARG A 241 11.83 7.20 -10.50
N ALA A 242 12.99 7.54 -11.04
CA ALA A 242 13.42 8.93 -11.23
C ALA A 242 12.42 9.73 -12.10
N LYS A 243 11.89 9.14 -13.18
CA LYS A 243 10.86 9.77 -14.03
C LYS A 243 9.57 10.09 -13.29
N ARG A 244 9.22 9.30 -12.26
CA ARG A 244 8.05 9.50 -11.40
C ARG A 244 8.31 10.47 -10.24
N ASN A 245 9.52 11.01 -10.12
CA ASN A 245 9.90 11.92 -9.04
C ASN A 245 10.05 13.38 -9.50
N PRO A 246 8.99 14.03 -10.02
CA PRO A 246 9.10 15.41 -10.51
C PRO A 246 9.45 16.41 -9.42
N TRP A 247 9.22 16.06 -8.14
CA TRP A 247 9.39 16.94 -6.99
C TRP A 247 10.63 16.63 -6.15
N GLY A 248 11.50 15.70 -6.58
CA GLY A 248 12.74 15.38 -5.86
C GLY A 248 12.51 14.82 -4.46
N VAL A 249 11.43 14.07 -4.26
CA VAL A 249 11.06 13.44 -3.00
C VAL A 249 12.19 12.52 -2.53
N TRP A 250 12.52 12.63 -1.24
CA TRP A 250 13.54 11.80 -0.59
C TRP A 250 13.23 10.31 -0.74
N GLN A 251 14.23 9.50 -1.12
CA GLN A 251 14.11 8.06 -1.36
C GLN A 251 14.97 7.22 -0.42
N GLY A 252 15.51 7.81 0.66
CA GLY A 252 16.23 7.03 1.64
C GLY A 252 15.29 6.06 2.37
N TYR A 253 15.87 4.98 2.87
CA TYR A 253 15.14 3.91 3.57
C TYR A 253 14.22 4.47 4.67
N PHE A 254 14.76 5.32 5.55
CA PHE A 254 13.98 6.06 6.55
C PHE A 254 13.65 7.48 6.08
N PRO A 255 12.63 8.14 6.70
CA PRO A 255 12.38 9.57 6.52
C PRO A 255 13.66 10.41 6.66
N GLN A 256 13.73 11.54 5.96
CA GLN A 256 14.97 12.33 5.84
C GLN A 256 15.49 12.85 7.19
N ASP A 257 14.59 13.09 8.13
CA ASP A 257 14.82 13.57 9.49
C ASP A 257 15.06 12.44 10.51
N PHE A 258 15.08 11.17 10.07
CA PHE A 258 15.32 10.04 10.96
C PHE A 258 16.79 9.96 11.40
N ASP A 259 17.02 9.96 12.71
CA ASP A 259 18.34 9.75 13.30
C ASP A 259 18.79 8.29 13.14
N GLN A 260 19.72 8.06 12.21
CA GLN A 260 20.25 6.74 11.90
C GLN A 260 21.20 6.18 12.97
N SER A 261 21.68 7.02 13.89
CA SER A 261 22.61 6.57 14.94
C SER A 261 21.93 5.58 15.91
N GLU A 262 20.63 5.74 16.14
CA GLU A 262 19.84 4.83 16.98
C GLU A 262 19.67 3.44 16.35
N PHE A 263 19.53 3.38 15.02
CA PHE A 263 19.36 2.11 14.30
C PHE A 263 20.65 1.28 14.26
N ALA A 264 21.81 1.95 14.15
CA ALA A 264 23.11 1.27 14.16
C ALA A 264 23.38 0.56 15.50
N LEU A 265 22.96 1.16 16.62
CA LEU A 265 23.10 0.59 17.96
C LEU A 265 22.23 -0.65 18.19
N GLU A 266 21.05 -0.76 17.58
CA GLU A 266 20.22 -1.97 17.65
C GLU A 266 20.78 -3.11 16.78
N MET A 267 21.31 -2.79 15.59
CA MET A 267 21.94 -3.78 14.70
C MET A 267 23.20 -4.41 15.34
N GLU A 268 23.93 -3.67 16.16
CA GLU A 268 25.07 -4.19 16.95
C GLU A 268 24.62 -5.07 18.14
N ASN A 269 23.42 -4.84 18.68
CA ASN A 269 22.93 -5.51 19.89
C ASN A 269 21.99 -6.72 19.64
N GLY A 270 21.61 -6.98 18.39
CA GLY A 270 21.12 -8.28 17.92
C GLY A 270 19.61 -8.40 17.75
N SER A 271 19.15 -8.43 16.50
CA SER A 271 18.16 -9.38 15.96
C SER A 271 17.90 -9.07 14.47
N GLU A 272 17.98 -10.12 13.65
CA GLU A 272 17.69 -10.17 12.20
C GLU A 272 18.66 -9.40 11.28
N ALA A 273 19.44 -10.18 10.54
CA ALA A 273 20.39 -9.70 9.55
C ALA A 273 19.67 -8.91 8.43
N PHE A 274 19.72 -7.58 8.50
CA PHE A 274 19.49 -6.73 7.35
C PHE A 274 20.68 -6.84 6.38
N SER A 275 20.41 -7.36 5.18
CA SER A 275 21.35 -7.33 4.07
C SER A 275 21.63 -5.88 3.69
N ALA A 276 22.90 -5.48 3.72
CA ALA A 276 23.42 -4.14 3.39
C ALA A 276 23.21 -3.68 1.92
N LYS A 277 22.30 -4.34 1.17
CA LYS A 277 21.98 -4.04 -0.23
C LYS A 277 20.75 -3.14 -0.43
N ALA A 278 20.06 -2.74 0.65
CA ALA A 278 18.92 -1.83 0.59
C ALA A 278 19.29 -0.33 0.74
N ARG A 279 20.55 0.02 0.47
CA ARG A 279 21.03 1.41 0.45
C ARG A 279 20.81 2.06 -0.89
#